data_AF-A0A7C4SSM0-F1
#
_entry.id   AF-A0A7C4SSM0-F1
#
_cell.length_a   1.000
_cell.length_b   1.000
_cell.length_c   1.000
_cell.angle_alpha   90.00
_cell.angle_beta   90.00
_cell.angle_gamma   90.00
#
_symmetry.space_group_name_H-M   'P 1'
#
loop_
_entity.id
_entity.type
_entity.pdbx_description
1 polymer ?
#
loop_
_entity_poly.entity_id
_entity_poly.type
_entity_poly.pdbx_seq_one_letter_code
_entity_poly.pdbx_strand_id
1 'polypeptide(L)'
;MMSYFAPIIGLALGFDAISGEREKGTLKIVLAQPVYRDIVINGKFLAALLAITLAVSIASIVSVGGSILVLGVTPTSEEVARLALFVVFSVLFAMTYYGIAILLSTVSKR
;
A
#
# COMPACT_ATOMS: atom_id res chain seq x y z
N MET A 1 9.88 2.53 -14.15
CA MET A 1 9.74 3.58 -13.13
C MET A 1 9.12 3.07 -11.82
N MET A 2 8.02 2.29 -11.89
CA MET A 2 7.33 1.72 -10.70
C MET A 2 8.25 0.99 -9.70
N SER A 3 9.28 0.30 -10.20
CA SER A 3 10.22 -0.48 -9.38
C SER A 3 11.02 0.37 -8.37
N TYR A 4 11.22 1.67 -8.63
CA TYR A 4 11.91 2.58 -7.69
C TYR A 4 10.96 3.25 -6.71
N PHE A 5 9.74 3.60 -7.15
CA PHE A 5 8.78 4.33 -6.32
C PHE A 5 7.99 3.44 -5.38
N ALA A 6 7.63 2.21 -5.80
CA ALA A 6 6.86 1.30 -4.96
C ALA A 6 7.56 0.94 -3.63
N PRO A 7 8.88 0.66 -3.60
CA PRO A 7 9.60 0.41 -2.35
C PRO A 7 9.62 1.64 -1.44
N ILE A 8 9.86 2.83 -1.99
CA ILE A 8 9.96 4.08 -1.22
C ILE A 8 8.61 4.42 -0.60
N ILE A 9 7.52 4.33 -1.38
CA ILE A 9 6.17 4.61 -0.89
C ILE A 9 5.75 3.57 0.14
N GLY A 10 6.01 2.28 -0.12
CA GLY A 10 5.72 1.20 0.83
C GLY A 10 6.45 1.37 2.16
N LEU A 11 7.74 1.74 2.12
CA LEU A 11 8.55 2.04 3.30
C LEU A 11 8.03 3.27 4.05
N ALA A 12 7.79 4.37 3.36
CA ALA A 12 7.32 5.61 3.99
C ALA A 12 5.96 5.42 4.69
N LEU A 13 5.01 4.77 4.02
CA LEU A 13 3.69 4.50 4.58
C LEU A 13 3.73 3.51 5.75
N GLY A 14 4.59 2.50 5.69
CA GLY A 14 4.67 1.49 6.74
C GLY A 14 5.50 1.91 7.95
N PHE A 15 6.49 2.78 7.79
CA PHE A 15 7.34 3.23 8.90
C PHE A 15 6.61 4.22 9.83
N ASP A 16 5.80 5.14 9.28
CA ASP A 16 4.99 6.07 10.09
C ASP A 16 3.78 5.39 10.75
N ALA A 17 3.39 4.19 10.29
CA ALA A 17 2.15 3.52 10.70
C ALA A 17 2.05 3.28 12.21
N ILE A 18 3.16 2.96 12.90
CA ILE A 18 3.18 2.72 14.36
C ILE A 18 4.10 3.72 15.08
N SER A 19 5.31 3.96 14.56
CA SER A 19 6.24 4.94 15.11
C SER A 19 5.65 6.35 15.15
N GLY A 20 4.93 6.78 14.12
CA GLY A 20 4.30 8.10 14.07
C GLY A 20 3.23 8.31 15.12
N GLU A 21 2.41 7.29 15.40
CA GLU A 21 1.41 7.34 16.49
C GLU A 21 2.05 7.25 17.87
N ARG A 22 3.19 6.54 17.97
CA ARG A 22 3.98 6.49 19.21
C ARG A 22 4.58 7.86 19.52
N GLU A 23 5.14 8.55 18.53
CA GLU A 23 5.73 9.89 18.67
C GLU A 23 4.68 10.94 19.02
N LYS A 24 3.50 10.88 18.38
CA LYS A 24 2.34 11.74 18.68
C LYS A 24 1.64 11.40 20.01
N GLY A 25 2.03 10.30 20.67
CA GLY A 25 1.43 9.83 21.92
C GLY A 25 0.03 9.21 21.79
N THR A 26 -0.55 9.17 20.59
CA THR A 26 -1.90 8.63 20.34
C THR A 26 -1.97 7.13 20.53
N LEU A 27 -0.87 6.41 20.33
CA LEU A 27 -0.82 4.96 20.54
C LEU A 27 -1.18 4.55 21.97
N LYS A 28 -0.80 5.37 22.98
CA LYS A 28 -1.16 5.12 24.39
C LYS A 28 -2.67 5.27 24.64
N ILE A 29 -3.32 6.17 23.90
CA ILE A 29 -4.77 6.42 24.01
C ILE A 29 -5.54 5.26 23.39
N VAL A 30 -5.13 4.79 22.20
CA VAL A 30 -5.75 3.65 21.52
C VAL A 30 -5.66 2.38 22.37
N LEU A 31 -4.50 2.15 23.00
CA LEU A 31 -4.29 1.00 23.88
C LEU A 31 -4.91 1.13 25.27
N ALA A 32 -5.40 2.32 25.65
CA ALA A 32 -6.17 2.51 26.88
C ALA A 32 -7.63 2.05 26.71
N GLN A 33 -8.12 1.95 25.47
CA GLN A 33 -9.39 1.31 25.17
C GLN A 33 -9.22 -0.22 25.18
N PRO A 34 -10.30 -1.00 25.42
CA PRO A 34 -10.24 -2.46 25.48
C PRO A 34 -10.07 -3.08 24.08
N VAL A 35 -8.95 -2.78 23.42
CA VAL A 35 -8.59 -3.24 22.07
C VAL A 35 -7.25 -3.97 22.15
N TYR A 36 -7.20 -5.19 21.64
CA TYR A 36 -5.99 -6.00 21.61
C TYR A 36 -4.97 -5.44 20.61
N ARG A 37 -3.68 -5.58 20.93
CA ARG A 37 -2.58 -5.10 20.08
C ARG A 37 -2.58 -5.75 18.69
N ASP A 38 -2.93 -7.03 18.62
CA ASP A 38 -3.00 -7.78 17.36
C ASP A 38 -4.09 -7.24 16.43
N ILE A 39 -5.21 -6.76 16.99
CA ILE A 39 -6.30 -6.16 16.22
C ILE A 39 -5.85 -4.83 15.61
N VAL A 40 -5.07 -4.02 16.34
CA VAL A 40 -4.54 -2.74 15.83
C VAL A 40 -3.58 -2.98 14.67
N ILE A 41 -2.69 -3.96 14.79
CA ILE A 41 -1.72 -4.29 13.73
C ILE A 41 -2.45 -4.84 12.50
N ASN A 42 -3.36 -5.81 12.69
CA ASN A 42 -4.14 -6.38 11.59
C ASN A 42 -5.02 -5.32 10.90
N GLY A 43 -5.61 -4.40 11.67
CA GLY A 43 -6.39 -3.29 11.14
C GLY A 43 -5.55 -2.35 10.27
N LYS A 44 -4.34 -1.98 10.73
CA LYS A 44 -3.40 -1.16 9.94
C LYS A 44 -2.93 -1.89 8.68
N PHE A 45 -2.66 -3.18 8.77
CA PHE A 45 -2.29 -3.99 7.63
C PHE A 45 -3.41 -4.07 6.60
N LEU A 46 -4.66 -4.28 7.02
CA LEU A 46 -5.82 -4.28 6.13
C LEU A 46 -6.05 -2.91 5.47
N ALA A 47 -5.92 -1.83 6.25
CA ALA A 47 -6.05 -0.47 5.74
C ALA A 47 -5.00 -0.17 4.67
N ALA A 48 -3.75 -0.57 4.90
CA ALA A 48 -2.68 -0.42 3.93
C ALA A 48 -2.90 -1.27 2.66
N LEU A 49 -3.37 -2.50 2.81
CA LEU A 49 -3.71 -3.37 1.68
C LEU A 49 -4.75 -2.71 0.78
N LEU A 50 -5.83 -2.19 1.36
CA LEU A 50 -6.90 -1.51 0.63
C LEU A 50 -6.39 -0.22 -0.02
N ALA A 51 -5.64 0.60 0.71
CA ALA A 51 -5.10 1.85 0.20
C ALA A 51 -4.14 1.64 -0.98
N ILE A 52 -3.21 0.69 -0.86
CA ILE A 52 -2.25 0.34 -1.93
C ILE A 52 -2.99 -0.24 -3.14
N THR A 53 -3.92 -1.17 -2.92
CA THR A 53 -4.72 -1.77 -4.00
C THR A 53 -5.50 -0.70 -4.77
N LEU A 54 -6.16 0.21 -4.06
CA LEU A 54 -6.91 1.31 -4.66
C LEU A 54 -5.99 2.25 -5.43
N ALA A 55 -4.86 2.66 -4.86
CA ALA A 55 -3.91 3.56 -5.50
C ALA A 55 -3.33 2.96 -6.79
N VAL A 56 -2.91 1.69 -6.76
CA VAL A 56 -2.38 0.99 -7.94
C VAL A 56 -3.46 0.79 -9.00
N SER A 57 -4.69 0.47 -8.60
CA SER A 57 -5.81 0.30 -9.53
C SER A 57 -6.15 1.61 -10.23
N ILE A 58 -6.26 2.72 -9.49
CA ILE A 58 -6.52 4.05 -10.05
C ILE A 58 -5.40 4.44 -11.00
N ALA A 59 -4.14 4.30 -10.59
CA ALA A 59 -2.99 4.63 -11.44
C ALA A 59 -2.99 3.82 -12.74
N SER A 60 -3.34 2.53 -12.67
CA SER A 60 -3.42 1.65 -13.83
C SER A 60 -4.56 2.05 -14.77
N ILE A 61 -5.75 2.34 -14.23
CA ILE A 61 -6.90 2.80 -15.03
C ILE A 61 -6.60 4.14 -15.70
N VAL A 62 -5.99 5.09 -14.99
CA VAL A 62 -5.62 6.40 -15.56
C VAL A 62 -4.58 6.23 -16.66
N SER A 63 -3.57 5.37 -16.47
CA SER A 63 -2.56 5.10 -17.50
C SER A 63 -3.15 4.48 -18.76
N VAL A 64 -4.07 3.51 -18.60
CA VAL A 64 -4.72 2.83 -19.73
C VAL A 64 -5.71 3.77 -20.41
N GLY A 65 -6.56 4.46 -19.64
CA GLY A 65 -7.51 5.44 -20.16
C GLY A 65 -6.82 6.57 -20.92
N GLY A 66 -5.71 7.09 -20.41
CA GLY A 66 -4.89 8.08 -21.11
C GLY A 66 -4.30 7.53 -22.41
N SER A 67 -3.85 6.28 -22.42
CA SER A 67 -3.31 5.63 -23.62
C SER A 67 -4.37 5.46 -24.71
N ILE A 68 -5.60 5.11 -24.34
CA ILE A 68 -6.74 5.00 -25.28
C ILE A 68 -7.07 6.37 -25.88
N LEU A 69 -7.09 7.43 -25.07
CA LEU A 69 -7.40 8.79 -25.55
C LEU A 69 -6.34 9.34 -26.51
N VAL A 70 -5.06 8.98 -26.33
CA VAL A 70 -3.96 9.47 -27.16
C VAL A 70 -3.76 8.63 -28.42
N LEU A 71 -3.81 7.29 -28.31
CA LEU A 71 -3.53 6.39 -29.44
C LEU A 71 -4.80 5.90 -30.17
N GLY A 72 -5.99 6.01 -29.57
CA GLY A 72 -7.25 5.55 -30.17
C GLY A 72 -7.36 4.03 -30.34
N VAL A 73 -6.45 3.26 -29.76
CA VAL A 73 -6.43 1.79 -29.84
C VAL A 73 -7.29 1.20 -28.74
N THR A 74 -8.24 0.34 -29.09
CA THR A 74 -9.00 -0.45 -28.12
C THR A 74 -8.15 -1.63 -27.64
N PRO A 75 -7.92 -1.77 -26.32
CA PRO A 75 -7.13 -2.87 -25.78
C PRO A 75 -7.81 -4.22 -26.05
N THR A 76 -7.00 -5.20 -26.42
CA THR A 76 -7.41 -6.58 -26.64
C THR A 76 -7.64 -7.27 -25.29
N SER A 77 -8.51 -8.29 -25.25
CA SER A 77 -8.78 -9.09 -24.04
C SER A 77 -7.52 -9.65 -23.37
N GLU A 78 -6.51 -10.01 -24.14
CA GLU A 78 -5.21 -10.47 -23.64
C GLU A 78 -4.45 -9.36 -22.88
N GLU A 79 -4.50 -8.12 -23.38
CA GLU A 79 -3.84 -6.98 -22.75
C GLU A 79 -4.51 -6.61 -21.43
N VAL A 80 -5.84 -6.73 -21.36
CA VAL A 80 -6.61 -6.54 -20.12
C VAL A 80 -6.21 -7.58 -19.08
N ALA A 81 -6.07 -8.86 -19.46
CA ALA A 81 -5.61 -9.90 -18.55
C ALA A 81 -4.19 -9.63 -18.04
N ARG A 82 -3.30 -9.14 -18.93
CA ARG A 82 -1.93 -8.78 -18.59
C ARG A 82 -1.86 -7.59 -17.62
N LEU A 83 -2.73 -6.60 -17.81
CA LEU A 83 -2.91 -5.47 -16.88
C LEU A 83 -3.43 -5.92 -15.51
N ALA A 84 -4.41 -6.83 -15.47
CA ALA A 84 -4.91 -7.37 -14.21
C ALA A 84 -3.80 -8.09 -13.43
N LEU A 85 -3.01 -8.93 -14.10
CA LEU A 85 -1.83 -9.56 -13.50
C LEU A 85 -0.82 -8.52 -13.02
N PHE A 86 -0.56 -7.48 -13.82
CA PHE A 86 0.34 -6.40 -13.45
C PHE A 86 -0.10 -5.70 -12.16
N VAL A 87 -1.40 -5.41 -11.99
CA VAL A 87 -1.96 -4.82 -10.76
C VAL A 87 -1.71 -5.75 -9.57
N VAL A 88 -2.02 -7.06 -9.71
CA VAL A 88 -1.85 -8.04 -8.63
C VAL A 88 -0.38 -8.13 -8.19
N PHE A 89 0.55 -8.29 -9.13
CA PHE A 89 1.98 -8.34 -8.80
C PHE A 89 2.49 -7.02 -8.21
N SER A 90 1.99 -5.88 -8.68
CA SER A 90 2.37 -4.57 -8.14
C SER A 90 1.90 -4.40 -6.70
N VAL A 91 0.68 -4.85 -6.36
CA VAL A 91 0.17 -4.83 -4.98
C VAL A 91 1.00 -5.75 -4.10
N LEU A 92 1.27 -6.98 -4.52
CA LEU A 92 2.12 -7.92 -3.76
C LEU A 92 3.53 -7.38 -3.50
N PHE A 93 4.11 -6.75 -4.52
CA PHE A 93 5.42 -6.12 -4.42
C PHE A 93 5.40 -4.99 -3.38
N ALA A 94 4.46 -4.06 -3.47
CA ALA A 94 4.32 -2.97 -2.50
C ALA A 94 4.02 -3.48 -1.08
N MET A 95 3.20 -4.52 -0.95
CA MET A 95 2.86 -5.11 0.35
C MET A 95 4.05 -5.77 1.03
N THR A 96 5.00 -6.31 0.25
CA THR A 96 6.25 -6.88 0.78
C THR A 96 7.09 -5.79 1.47
N TYR A 97 7.26 -4.63 0.82
CA TYR A 97 7.97 -3.50 1.43
C TYR A 97 7.21 -2.90 2.61
N TYR A 98 5.89 -2.80 2.53
CA TYR A 98 5.07 -2.38 3.66
C TYR A 98 5.20 -3.31 4.86
N GLY A 99 5.24 -4.63 4.63
CA GLY A 99 5.47 -5.64 5.66
C GLY A 99 6.82 -5.45 6.37
N ILE A 100 7.89 -5.22 5.61
CA ILE A 100 9.21 -4.92 6.18
C ILE A 100 9.16 -3.60 6.99
N ALA A 101 8.50 -2.58 6.45
CA ALA A 101 8.38 -1.27 7.09
C ALA A 101 7.62 -1.32 8.43
N ILE A 102 6.51 -2.06 8.50
CA ILE A 102 5.71 -2.16 9.73
C ILE A 102 6.44 -2.98 10.81
N LEU A 103 7.25 -3.96 10.41
CA LEU A 103 8.14 -4.68 11.33
C LEU A 103 9.18 -3.73 11.92
N LEU A 104 9.83 -2.92 11.08
CA LEU A 104 10.79 -1.92 11.53
C LEU A 104 10.14 -0.85 12.42
N SER A 105 8.93 -0.40 12.08
CA SER A 105 8.12 0.54 12.87
C SER A 105 7.79 -0.01 14.26
N THR A 106 7.48 -1.31 14.35
CA THR A 106 7.18 -1.98 15.62
C THR A 106 8.43 -2.16 16.50
N VAL A 107 9.55 -2.55 15.88
CA VAL A 107 10.83 -2.79 16.57
C VAL A 107 11.48 -1.48 17.01
N SER A 108 11.28 -0.38 16.26
CA SER A 108 11.86 0.91 16.60
C SER A 108 11.34 1.39 17.95
N LYS A 109 12.27 1.58 18.90
CA LYS A 109 11.98 2.12 20.24
C LYS A 109 11.97 3.66 20.27
N ARG A 110 12.35 4.29 19.16
CA ARG A 110 12.23 5.73 18.92
C ARG A 110 11.32 5.94 17.73
#